data_AF-G5E2A6-F1
#
_entry.id   AF-G5E2A6-F1
#
_cell.length_a   1.000
_cell.length_b   1.000
_cell.length_c   1.000
_cell.angle_alpha   90.00
_cell.angle_beta   90.00
_cell.angle_gamma   90.00
#
_symmetry.space_group_name_H-M   'P 1'
#
loop_
_entity.id
_entity.type
_entity.pdbx_description
1 polymer ?
#
loop_
_entity_poly.entity_id
_entity_poly.type
_entity_poly.pdbx_seq_one_letter_code
_entity_poly.pdbx_strand_id
1 'polypeptide(L)'
;MAQSVQNVTLSLTLPISCHICLGKVRQPVVCVNYHVFCSVCIDLWLKNNNQCPVCRAPVTPENPCKDLIGGTGENECVPSPTVRKHLRKTRLELLHKEYEEEIESLLKEKLRIENTDYIRENLRLKAEVDNRSPQKFGRFKVAALQAKVSQYEREMSRLKKALERSDQYIEE
;
A
#
# COMPACT_ATOMS: atom_id res chain seq x y z
N MET A 1 -16.91 -0.35 -37.94
CA MET A 1 -16.90 -1.76 -37.47
C MET A 1 -15.86 -1.86 -36.38
N ALA A 2 -16.29 -1.98 -35.13
CA ALA A 2 -15.41 -2.00 -33.97
C ALA A 2 -14.70 -3.37 -33.92
N GLN A 3 -13.40 -3.38 -34.22
CA GLN A 3 -12.57 -4.55 -33.96
C GLN A 3 -12.41 -4.66 -32.44
N SER A 4 -13.05 -5.67 -31.88
CA SER A 4 -12.83 -6.16 -30.52
C SER A 4 -11.33 -6.48 -30.35
N VAL A 5 -10.58 -5.56 -29.77
CA VAL A 5 -9.21 -5.82 -29.34
C VAL A 5 -9.34 -6.58 -28.02
N GLN A 6 -9.22 -7.90 -28.09
CA GLN A 6 -9.09 -8.71 -26.89
C GLN A 6 -7.82 -8.26 -26.17
N ASN A 7 -7.95 -7.84 -24.91
CA ASN A 7 -6.81 -7.56 -24.02
C ASN A 7 -6.03 -8.86 -23.82
N VAL A 8 -5.00 -9.10 -24.64
CA VAL A 8 -4.12 -10.26 -24.49
C VAL A 8 -2.83 -9.79 -23.82
N THR A 9 -2.79 -9.84 -22.50
CA THR A 9 -1.56 -9.68 -21.72
C THR A 9 -1.13 -11.05 -21.21
N LEU A 10 -0.42 -11.82 -22.04
CA LEU A 10 0.36 -12.96 -21.56
C LEU A 10 1.77 -12.47 -21.19
N SER A 11 1.90 -11.94 -19.98
CA SER A 11 3.21 -11.63 -19.40
C SER A 11 3.82 -12.93 -18.87
N LEU A 12 4.73 -13.54 -19.64
CA LEU A 12 5.53 -14.67 -19.18
C LEU A 12 6.98 -14.18 -19.03
N THR A 13 7.38 -13.97 -17.78
CA THR A 13 8.73 -13.55 -17.37
C THR A 13 9.70 -14.74 -17.25
N LEU A 14 9.19 -15.98 -17.28
CA LEU A 14 9.96 -17.22 -17.25
C LEU A 14 10.06 -17.86 -18.66
N PRO A 15 11.13 -18.64 -18.95
CA PRO A 15 11.23 -19.38 -20.19
C PRO A 15 10.12 -20.43 -20.29
N ILE A 16 9.25 -20.30 -21.29
CA ILE A 16 8.19 -21.27 -21.57
C ILE A 16 8.84 -22.60 -22.01
N SER A 17 8.53 -23.69 -21.30
CA SER A 17 8.98 -25.05 -21.62
C SER A 17 7.85 -25.89 -22.21
N CYS A 18 8.19 -26.70 -23.23
CA CYS A 18 7.25 -27.60 -23.87
C CYS A 18 7.04 -28.81 -22.97
N HIS A 19 5.80 -29.16 -22.66
CA HIS A 19 5.51 -30.28 -21.76
C HIS A 19 5.66 -31.67 -22.43
N ILE A 20 6.01 -31.71 -23.72
CA ILE A 20 6.30 -32.94 -24.46
C ILE A 20 7.82 -33.17 -24.56
N CYS A 21 8.57 -32.20 -25.10
CA CYS A 21 10.02 -32.34 -25.25
C CYS A 21 10.83 -31.84 -24.04
N LEU A 22 10.17 -31.23 -23.05
CA LEU A 22 10.76 -30.64 -21.83
C LEU A 22 11.77 -29.52 -22.09
N GLY A 23 11.97 -29.12 -23.35
CA GLY A 23 12.88 -28.05 -23.76
C GLY A 23 12.18 -26.71 -23.95
N LYS A 24 12.95 -25.69 -24.36
CA LYS A 24 12.43 -24.39 -24.76
C LYS A 24 11.44 -24.55 -25.91
N VAL A 25 10.25 -23.97 -25.78
CA VAL A 25 9.22 -24.06 -26.81
C VAL A 25 9.66 -23.39 -28.11
N ARG A 26 9.45 -24.07 -29.24
CA ARG A 26 9.57 -23.54 -30.61
C ARG A 26 8.17 -23.55 -31.25
N GLN A 27 7.73 -22.45 -31.88
CA GLN A 27 6.35 -22.33 -32.37
C GLN A 27 5.34 -22.67 -31.28
N PRO A 28 5.27 -21.86 -30.21
CA PRO A 28 4.39 -22.15 -29.09
C PRO A 28 2.93 -22.19 -29.53
N VAL A 29 2.28 -23.30 -29.23
CA VAL A 29 0.84 -23.51 -29.39
C VAL A 29 0.22 -23.74 -28.03
N VAL A 30 -0.97 -23.25 -27.83
CA VAL A 30 -1.73 -23.41 -26.59
C VAL A 30 -2.93 -24.30 -26.84
N CYS A 31 -3.13 -25.26 -25.95
CA CYS A 31 -4.43 -25.91 -25.84
C CYS A 31 -5.46 -24.98 -25.17
N VAL A 32 -6.70 -25.43 -25.16
CA VAL A 32 -7.87 -24.70 -24.64
C VAL A 32 -7.80 -24.43 -23.14
N ASN A 33 -6.99 -25.22 -22.43
CA ASN A 33 -6.70 -25.09 -21.00
C ASN A 33 -5.32 -24.46 -20.74
N TYR A 34 -4.79 -23.69 -21.69
CA TYR A 34 -3.58 -22.88 -21.52
C TYR A 34 -2.23 -23.61 -21.40
N HIS A 35 -2.18 -24.94 -21.59
CA HIS A 35 -0.90 -25.66 -21.67
C HIS A 35 -0.17 -25.39 -22.98
N VAL A 36 1.15 -25.18 -22.91
CA VAL A 36 1.98 -24.77 -24.04
C VAL A 36 2.89 -25.91 -24.52
N PHE A 37 2.93 -26.07 -25.84
CA PHE A 37 3.75 -27.07 -26.53
C PHE A 37 4.48 -26.43 -27.72
N CYS A 38 5.48 -27.12 -28.26
CA CYS A 38 5.93 -26.82 -29.62
C CYS A 38 4.87 -27.29 -30.62
N SER A 39 4.63 -26.55 -31.70
CA SER A 39 3.75 -26.99 -32.80
C SER A 39 4.10 -28.42 -33.25
N VAL A 40 5.36 -28.67 -33.61
CA VAL A 40 5.80 -30.02 -34.04
C VAL A 40 5.53 -31.09 -32.99
N CYS A 41 5.73 -30.77 -31.71
CA CYS A 41 5.54 -31.74 -30.64
C CYS A 41 4.06 -32.10 -30.46
N ILE A 42 3.16 -31.10 -30.45
CA ILE A 42 1.73 -31.38 -30.32
C ILE A 42 1.18 -32.04 -31.58
N ASP A 43 1.66 -31.68 -32.77
CA ASP A 43 1.22 -32.26 -34.03
C ASP A 43 1.56 -33.76 -34.10
N LEU A 44 2.75 -34.13 -33.63
CA LEU A 44 3.16 -35.54 -33.52
C LEU A 44 2.26 -36.31 -32.54
N TRP A 45 1.93 -35.70 -31.40
CA TRP A 45 1.06 -36.32 -30.40
C TRP A 45 -0.37 -36.52 -30.91
N LEU A 46 -0.93 -35.49 -31.56
CA LEU A 46 -2.32 -35.48 -32.03
C LEU A 46 -2.60 -36.47 -33.17
N LYS A 47 -1.57 -37.01 -33.84
CA LYS A 47 -1.72 -38.11 -34.80
C LYS A 47 -2.32 -39.37 -34.19
N ASN A 48 -1.98 -39.66 -32.93
CA ASN A 48 -2.35 -40.91 -32.27
C ASN A 48 -3.25 -40.70 -31.04
N ASN A 49 -3.35 -39.47 -30.51
CA ASN A 49 -4.14 -39.15 -29.33
C ASN A 49 -4.82 -37.79 -29.49
N ASN A 50 -6.14 -37.72 -29.42
CA ASN A 50 -6.90 -36.47 -29.54
C ASN A 50 -7.09 -35.74 -28.20
N GLN A 51 -6.17 -35.91 -27.24
CA GLN A 51 -6.28 -35.34 -25.89
C GLN A 51 -5.02 -34.56 -25.55
N CYS A 52 -5.14 -33.50 -24.75
CA CYS A 52 -3.99 -32.74 -24.26
C CYS A 52 -3.02 -33.64 -23.45
N PRO A 53 -1.70 -33.61 -23.73
CA PRO A 53 -0.71 -34.42 -22.98
C PRO A 53 -0.68 -34.15 -21.47
N VAL A 54 -1.11 -32.97 -21.03
CA VAL A 54 -1.03 -32.55 -19.62
C VAL A 54 -2.34 -32.78 -18.88
N CYS A 55 -3.45 -32.26 -19.42
CA CYS A 55 -4.75 -32.27 -18.73
C CYS A 55 -5.77 -33.23 -19.33
N ARG A 56 -5.43 -33.96 -20.39
CA ARG A 56 -6.31 -34.91 -21.11
C ARG A 56 -7.59 -34.31 -21.70
N ALA A 57 -7.75 -33.00 -21.68
CA ALA A 57 -8.87 -32.33 -22.35
C ALA A 57 -8.89 -32.67 -23.85
N PRO A 58 -10.08 -32.94 -24.43
CA PRO A 58 -10.19 -33.31 -25.83
C PRO A 58 -9.78 -32.14 -26.73
N VAL A 59 -9.00 -32.43 -27.77
CA VAL A 59 -8.62 -31.51 -28.84
C VAL A 59 -9.45 -31.87 -30.06
N THR A 60 -10.39 -31.00 -30.42
CA THR A 60 -11.34 -31.22 -31.53
C THR A 60 -11.28 -30.06 -32.53
N PRO A 61 -11.87 -30.20 -33.73
CA PRO A 61 -11.92 -29.12 -34.72
C PRO A 61 -12.60 -27.84 -34.22
N GLU A 62 -13.56 -27.97 -33.31
CA GLU A 62 -14.26 -26.85 -32.67
C GLU A 62 -13.39 -26.18 -31.60
N ASN A 63 -12.41 -26.91 -31.05
CA ASN A 63 -11.54 -26.45 -29.97
C ASN A 63 -10.06 -26.85 -30.23
N PRO A 64 -9.45 -26.34 -31.31
CA PRO A 64 -8.09 -26.73 -31.70
C PRO A 64 -7.05 -26.05 -30.80
N CYS A 65 -5.84 -26.61 -30.77
CA CYS A 65 -4.68 -25.89 -30.25
C CYS A 65 -4.41 -24.67 -31.15
N LYS A 66 -4.18 -23.51 -30.54
CA LYS A 66 -4.00 -22.23 -31.24
C LYS A 66 -2.57 -21.73 -31.10
N ASP A 67 -2.04 -21.10 -32.14
CA ASP A 67 -0.74 -20.46 -32.07
C ASP A 67 -0.74 -19.34 -31.01
N LEU A 68 0.32 -19.28 -30.21
CA LEU A 68 0.57 -18.11 -29.36
C LEU A 68 1.01 -16.95 -30.25
N ILE A 69 0.14 -15.94 -30.35
CA ILE A 69 0.45 -14.67 -31.01
C ILE A 69 1.69 -14.06 -30.33
N GLY A 70 2.77 -13.86 -31.10
CA GLY A 70 4.06 -13.37 -30.61
C GLY A 70 5.11 -14.46 -30.35
N GLY A 71 4.73 -15.73 -30.45
CA GLY A 71 5.65 -16.87 -30.42
C GLY A 71 6.19 -17.20 -31.80
N THR A 72 7.22 -16.47 -32.24
CA THR A 72 7.78 -16.68 -33.58
C THR A 72 8.31 -18.09 -33.77
N GLY A 73 7.77 -18.75 -34.78
CA GLY A 73 8.28 -19.97 -35.36
C GLY A 73 9.16 -19.78 -36.55
N GLU A 74 9.91 -20.80 -36.89
CA GLU A 74 10.92 -20.80 -37.96
C GLU A 74 10.34 -20.79 -39.39
N ASN A 75 9.08 -20.40 -39.61
CA ASN A 75 8.51 -20.12 -40.93
C ASN A 75 8.01 -18.66 -40.96
N GLU A 76 8.52 -17.90 -41.93
CA GLU A 76 8.64 -16.44 -41.97
C GLU A 76 7.42 -15.60 -41.53
N CYS A 77 7.54 -15.02 -40.35
CA CYS A 77 7.53 -13.56 -40.21
C CYS A 77 8.52 -13.27 -39.08
N VAL A 78 9.79 -13.15 -39.42
CA VAL A 78 10.77 -12.61 -38.50
C VAL A 78 10.29 -11.19 -38.19
N PRO A 79 9.79 -10.87 -36.98
CA PRO A 79 9.33 -9.52 -36.70
C PRO A 79 10.52 -8.62 -37.00
N SER A 80 10.28 -7.67 -37.89
CA SER A 80 11.28 -6.71 -38.33
C SER A 80 12.04 -6.20 -37.11
N PRO A 81 13.36 -5.94 -37.21
CA PRO A 81 14.13 -5.41 -36.09
C PRO A 81 13.43 -4.22 -35.39
N THR A 82 12.65 -3.43 -36.13
CA THR A 82 11.80 -2.36 -35.61
C THR A 82 10.67 -2.85 -34.71
N VAL A 83 9.93 -3.88 -35.12
CA VAL A 83 8.83 -4.48 -34.34
C VAL A 83 9.36 -5.11 -33.04
N ARG A 84 10.49 -5.83 -33.10
CA ARG A 84 11.12 -6.37 -31.88
C ARG A 84 11.60 -5.29 -30.93
N LYS A 85 12.19 -4.22 -31.46
CA LYS A 85 12.60 -3.06 -30.67
C LYS A 85 11.38 -2.41 -30.01
N HIS A 86 10.28 -2.24 -30.75
CA HIS A 86 9.05 -1.65 -30.23
C HIS A 86 8.45 -2.51 -29.11
N LEU A 87 8.29 -3.82 -29.31
CA LEU A 87 7.78 -4.73 -28.28
C LEU A 87 8.64 -4.74 -27.01
N ARG A 88 9.97 -4.75 -27.16
CA ARG A 88 10.89 -4.64 -26.01
C ARG A 88 10.73 -3.32 -25.27
N LYS A 89 10.59 -2.22 -26.00
CA LYS A 89 10.38 -0.87 -25.45
C LYS A 89 9.05 -0.80 -24.70
N THR A 90 7.95 -1.21 -25.33
CA THR A 90 6.61 -1.24 -24.70
C THR A 90 6.60 -2.10 -23.45
N ARG A 91 7.20 -3.29 -23.48
CA ARG A 91 7.30 -4.15 -22.30
C ARG A 91 8.05 -3.46 -21.15
N LEU A 92 9.16 -2.79 -21.47
CA LEU A 92 9.94 -2.08 -20.45
C LEU A 92 9.19 -0.87 -19.90
N GLU A 93 8.47 -0.13 -20.75
CA GLU A 93 7.64 1.01 -20.34
C GLU A 93 6.51 0.59 -19.41
N LEU A 94 5.83 -0.52 -19.70
CA LEU A 94 4.77 -1.05 -18.83
C LEU A 94 5.33 -1.47 -17.46
N LEU A 95 6.42 -2.23 -17.45
CA LEU A 95 7.09 -2.62 -16.20
C LEU A 95 7.57 -1.40 -15.41
N HIS A 96 8.16 -0.42 -16.08
CA HIS A 96 8.62 0.81 -15.44
C HIS A 96 7.46 1.55 -14.77
N LYS A 97 6.34 1.71 -15.49
CA LYS A 97 5.14 2.35 -14.97
C LYS A 97 4.57 1.61 -13.75
N GLU A 98 4.51 0.28 -13.80
CA GLU A 98 4.07 -0.55 -12.66
C GLU A 98 4.94 -0.30 -11.42
N TYR A 99 6.27 -0.28 -11.57
CA TYR A 99 7.19 0.02 -10.47
C TYR A 99 7.08 1.47 -9.98
N GLU A 100 6.90 2.45 -10.87
CA GLU A 100 6.72 3.85 -10.50
C GLU A 100 5.45 4.04 -9.65
N GLU A 101 4.33 3.43 -10.06
CA GLU A 101 3.07 3.45 -9.32
C GLU A 101 3.20 2.80 -7.93
N GLU A 102 3.93 1.67 -7.84
CA GLU A 102 4.20 1.01 -6.57
C GLU A 102 5.06 1.87 -5.63
N ILE A 103 6.12 2.50 -6.15
CA ILE A 103 6.97 3.42 -5.39
C ILE A 103 6.16 4.61 -4.86
N GLU A 104 5.32 5.23 -5.71
CA GLU A 104 4.48 6.35 -5.31
C GLU A 104 3.51 5.96 -4.18
N SER A 105 2.87 4.79 -4.31
CA SER A 105 1.97 4.24 -3.30
C SER A 105 2.68 4.04 -1.96
N LEU A 106 3.88 3.45 -1.97
CA LEU A 106 4.68 3.21 -0.77
C LEU A 106 5.14 4.52 -0.10
N LEU A 107 5.57 5.51 -0.89
CA LEU A 107 5.95 6.82 -0.37
C LEU A 107 4.78 7.54 0.30
N LYS A 108 3.58 7.45 -0.29
CA LYS A 108 2.37 8.03 0.27
C LYS A 108 1.98 7.36 1.59
N GLU A 109 2.08 6.04 1.68
CA GLU A 109 1.79 5.31 2.93
C GLU A 109 2.81 5.63 4.02
N LYS A 110 4.10 5.69 3.67
CA LYS A 110 5.16 6.12 4.59
C LYS A 110 4.86 7.51 5.16
N LEU A 111 4.54 8.49 4.30
CA LEU A 111 4.25 9.85 4.72
C LEU A 111 3.01 9.91 5.62
N ARG A 112 2.00 9.10 5.33
CA ARG A 112 0.80 8.98 6.16
C ARG A 112 1.16 8.47 7.56
N ILE A 113 1.96 7.40 7.66
CA ILE A 113 2.41 6.86 8.94
C ILE A 113 3.20 7.91 9.73
N GLU A 114 4.20 8.55 9.10
CA GLU A 114 5.00 9.62 9.73
C GLU A 114 4.10 10.76 10.23
N ASN A 115 3.12 11.20 9.44
CA ASN A 115 2.18 12.24 9.86
C ASN A 115 1.33 11.80 11.06
N THR A 116 0.88 10.54 11.11
CA THR A 116 0.16 10.04 12.29
C THR A 116 1.02 10.03 13.55
N ASP A 117 2.31 9.71 13.43
CA ASP A 117 3.24 9.73 14.55
C ASP A 117 3.54 11.17 14.99
N TYR A 118 3.73 12.10 14.04
CA TYR A 118 3.87 13.53 14.34
C TYR A 118 2.63 14.11 15.02
N ILE A 119 1.42 13.73 14.60
CA ILE A 119 0.18 14.15 15.26
C ILE A 119 0.15 13.62 16.70
N ARG A 120 0.51 12.35 16.91
CA ARG A 120 0.56 11.75 18.24
C ARG A 120 1.55 12.47 19.15
N GLU A 121 2.76 12.76 18.67
CA GLU A 121 3.76 13.46 19.46
C GLU A 121 3.37 14.92 19.72
N ASN A 122 2.75 15.61 18.76
CA ASN A 122 2.22 16.95 18.97
C ASN A 122 1.17 16.98 20.08
N LEU A 123 0.25 16.00 20.10
CA LEU A 123 -0.73 15.88 21.18
C LEU A 123 -0.05 15.64 22.53
N ARG A 124 0.99 14.79 22.57
CA ARG A 124 1.77 14.51 23.76
C ARG A 124 2.48 15.75 24.30
N LEU A 125 3.19 16.47 23.43
CA LEU A 125 3.89 17.70 23.77
C LEU A 125 2.93 18.80 24.22
N LYS A 126 1.76 18.93 23.58
CA LYS A 126 0.74 19.89 23.98
C LYS A 126 0.23 19.61 25.40
N ALA A 127 -0.04 18.34 25.73
CA ALA A 127 -0.43 17.95 27.08
C ALA A 127 0.66 18.24 28.13
N GLU A 128 1.93 18.01 27.80
CA GLU A 128 3.07 18.32 28.67
C GLU A 128 3.18 19.83 28.92
N VAL A 129 3.05 20.64 27.87
CA VAL A 129 3.05 22.11 27.97
C VAL A 129 1.87 22.60 28.80
N ASP A 130 0.66 22.07 28.59
CA ASP A 130 -0.52 22.41 29.38
C ASP A 130 -0.35 22.06 30.87
N ASN A 131 0.34 20.95 31.17
CA ASN A 131 0.67 20.57 32.54
C ASN A 131 1.72 21.47 33.18
N ARG A 132 2.70 21.94 32.40
CA ARG A 132 3.71 22.92 32.84
C ARG A 132 3.21 24.36 32.84
N SER A 133 2.02 24.63 32.29
CA SER A 133 1.52 25.98 32.06
C SER A 133 1.54 26.82 33.36
N PRO A 134 2.08 28.05 33.31
CA PRO A 134 2.06 29.00 34.42
C PRO A 134 0.67 29.26 35.00
N GLN A 135 -0.41 28.97 34.27
CA GLN A 135 -1.78 29.16 34.75
C GLN A 135 -2.16 28.16 35.87
N LYS A 136 -1.67 26.90 35.81
CA LYS A 136 -1.84 25.95 36.92
C LYS A 136 -1.04 26.40 38.15
N PHE A 137 0.22 26.78 37.96
CA PHE A 137 1.07 27.33 39.04
C PHE A 137 0.50 28.62 39.63
N GLY A 138 -0.07 29.47 38.79
CA GLY A 138 -0.79 30.69 39.17
C GLY A 138 -1.99 30.38 40.06
N ARG A 139 -2.82 29.38 39.71
CA ARG A 139 -3.93 28.94 40.56
C ARG A 139 -3.48 28.47 41.94
N PHE A 140 -2.41 27.68 42.02
CA PHE A 140 -1.87 27.25 43.31
C PHE A 140 -1.34 28.44 44.13
N LYS A 141 -0.64 29.38 43.49
CA LYS A 141 -0.14 30.60 44.15
C LYS A 141 -1.27 31.50 44.64
N VAL A 142 -2.31 31.69 43.82
CA VAL A 142 -3.50 32.49 44.18
C VAL A 142 -4.25 31.84 45.34
N ALA A 143 -4.47 30.52 45.31
CA ALA A 143 -5.10 29.79 46.40
C ALA A 143 -4.32 29.93 47.72
N ALA A 144 -2.99 29.83 47.67
CA ALA A 144 -2.13 30.03 48.84
C ALA A 144 -2.20 31.47 49.38
N LEU A 145 -2.23 32.47 48.50
CA LEU A 145 -2.37 33.88 48.90
C LEU A 145 -3.75 34.16 49.50
N GLN A 146 -4.83 33.63 48.92
CA GLN A 146 -6.17 33.75 49.48
C GLN A 146 -6.28 33.14 50.88
N ALA A 147 -5.67 31.96 51.11
CA ALA A 147 -5.65 31.35 52.42
C ALA A 147 -4.96 32.24 53.47
N LYS A 148 -3.86 32.92 53.11
CA LYS A 148 -3.18 33.90 53.97
C LYS A 148 -4.04 35.12 54.24
N VAL A 149 -4.69 35.68 53.23
CA VAL A 149 -5.61 36.82 53.40
C VAL A 149 -6.73 36.45 54.37
N SER A 150 -7.39 35.30 54.17
CA SER A 150 -8.45 34.82 55.08
C SER A 150 -7.95 34.48 56.49
N GLN A 151 -6.66 34.18 56.66
CA GLN A 151 -6.05 34.06 57.99
C GLN A 151 -5.91 35.44 58.64
N TYR A 152 -5.30 36.41 57.95
CA TYR A 152 -5.12 37.76 58.49
C TYR A 152 -6.44 38.46 58.78
N GLU A 153 -7.47 38.28 57.95
CA GLU A 153 -8.81 38.80 58.21
C GLU A 153 -9.40 38.26 59.53
N ARG A 154 -9.20 36.96 59.81
CA ARG A 154 -9.64 36.35 61.08
C ARG A 154 -8.87 36.90 62.27
N GLU A 155 -7.56 37.08 62.13
CA GLU A 155 -6.72 37.67 63.18
C GLU A 155 -7.09 39.13 63.45
N MET A 156 -7.28 39.94 62.41
CA MET A 156 -7.73 41.32 62.51
C MET A 156 -9.11 41.43 63.18
N SER A 157 -10.05 40.54 62.83
CA SER A 157 -11.36 40.49 63.48
C SER A 157 -11.26 40.17 64.97
N ARG A 158 -10.36 39.26 65.37
CA ARG A 158 -10.12 38.92 66.78
C ARG A 158 -9.51 40.10 67.54
N LEU A 159 -8.48 40.73 66.98
CA LEU A 159 -7.82 41.88 67.60
C LEU A 159 -8.77 43.06 67.74
N LYS A 160 -9.57 43.35 66.72
CA LYS A 160 -10.57 44.42 66.78
C LYS A 160 -11.59 44.21 67.90
N LYS A 161 -12.11 42.99 68.06
CA LYS A 161 -13.01 42.65 69.18
C LYS A 161 -12.33 42.76 70.54
N ALA A 162 -11.04 42.43 70.63
CA ALA A 162 -10.30 42.59 71.88
C ALA A 162 -10.11 44.07 72.22
N LEU A 163 -9.85 44.92 71.22
CA LEU A 163 -9.73 46.36 71.37
C LEU A 163 -11.06 47.00 71.79
N GLU A 164 -12.17 46.65 71.12
CA GLU A 164 -13.51 47.14 71.50
C GLU A 164 -13.87 46.77 72.95
N ARG A 165 -13.47 45.58 73.42
CA ARG A 165 -13.64 45.18 74.82
C ARG A 165 -12.76 45.98 75.76
N SER A 166 -11.50 46.24 75.42
CA SER A 166 -10.64 47.06 76.27
C SER A 166 -11.13 48.50 76.35
N ASP A 167 -11.65 49.04 75.26
CA ASP A 167 -12.19 50.41 75.22
C ASP A 167 -13.43 50.52 76.13
N GLN A 168 -14.30 49.49 76.15
CA GLN A 168 -15.42 49.42 77.10
C GLN A 168 -14.98 49.43 78.57
N TYR A 169 -13.83 48.83 78.91
CA TYR A 169 -13.31 48.86 80.29
C TYR A 169 -12.64 50.19 80.67
N ILE A 170 -12.37 51.07 79.71
CA ILE A 170 -11.77 52.39 79.95
C ILE A 170 -12.85 53.47 80.10
N GLU A 171 -14.04 53.26 79.55
CA GLU A 171 -15.17 54.19 79.59
C GLU A 171 -16.13 54.00 80.80
N GLU A 172 -15.98 52.94 81.61
CA GLU A 172 -16.64 52.73 82.92
C GLU A 172 -15.77 53.20 84.10
#